data_AF-A0A0G4NBD6-F1
#
_entry.id   AF-A0A0G4NBD6-F1
#
_cell.length_a   1.000
_cell.length_b   1.000
_cell.length_c   1.000
_cell.angle_alpha   90.00
_cell.angle_beta   90.00
_cell.angle_gamma   90.00
#
_symmetry.space_group_name_H-M   'P 1'
#
loop_
_entity.id
_entity.type
_entity.pdbx_description
1 polymer ?
#
loop_
_entity_poly.entity_id
_entity_poly.type
_entity_poly.pdbx_seq_one_letter_code
_entity_poly.pdbx_strand_id
1 'polypeptide(L)'
;MAGVEGRTQLLIRLADALEKKPEFFGRDGRPGRMVDYLLSHPSTQASSMPIVALPTLWNVLMNGLAPIWPPSRTAINGISLGDAWPCSSMPQTSSPTNTFSPFPSSGQSPTAAWESILPFHKLTQWLCYSLMQPMQSLLRIHFAGVELLTGLPEYRNGGLFVDTGVLTLKPDDAERGLQNYADYCRRTGVKGVEVAPMFEPSDDVIVEWRGVTVGLLDKLLIEVNKSLRNDLGGNELTLAQLLEAGSWKGGREIAEVSRPNTKEPPILIDSDGTVF
;
A
#
# COMPACT_ATOMS: atom_id res chain seq x y z
N MET A 1 -14.44 -11.55 19.66
CA MET A 1 -13.43 -10.57 19.21
C MET A 1 -13.32 -10.71 17.71
N ALA A 2 -13.78 -9.72 16.93
CA ALA A 2 -13.74 -9.80 15.47
C ALA A 2 -12.29 -9.90 14.96
N GLY A 3 -12.08 -10.66 13.88
CA GLY A 3 -10.78 -10.78 13.21
C GLY A 3 -9.75 -11.73 13.85
N VAL A 4 -10.05 -12.42 14.95
CA VAL A 4 -9.10 -13.38 15.57
C VAL A 4 -8.81 -14.56 14.64
N GLU A 5 -9.85 -15.16 14.06
CA GLU A 5 -9.72 -16.28 13.11
C GLU A 5 -8.78 -15.93 11.95
N GLY A 6 -9.02 -14.79 11.31
CA GLY A 6 -8.21 -14.30 10.19
C GLY A 6 -6.75 -14.05 10.58
N ARG A 7 -6.49 -13.48 11.75
CA ARG A 7 -5.13 -13.24 12.26
C ARG A 7 -4.42 -14.54 12.61
N THR A 8 -5.10 -15.49 13.26
CA THR A 8 -4.55 -16.82 13.55
C THR A 8 -4.18 -17.55 12.27
N GLN A 9 -5.08 -17.54 11.27
CA GLN A 9 -4.80 -18.16 9.98
C GLN A 9 -3.66 -17.49 9.23
N LEU A 10 -3.52 -16.16 9.35
CA LEU A 10 -2.38 -15.43 8.79
C LEU A 10 -1.06 -15.86 9.44
N LEU A 11 -1.01 -15.99 10.77
CA LEU A 11 0.18 -16.47 11.48
C LEU A 11 0.57 -17.90 11.08
N ILE A 12 -0.42 -18.79 10.90
CA ILE A 12 -0.18 -20.14 10.40
C ILE A 12 0.42 -20.10 8.98
N ARG A 13 -0.14 -19.30 8.06
CA ARG A 13 0.42 -19.15 6.72
C ARG A 13 1.81 -18.52 6.72
N LEU A 14 2.08 -17.62 7.67
CA LEU A 14 3.41 -17.04 7.84
C LEU A 14 4.42 -18.13 8.24
N ALA A 15 4.09 -19.00 9.19
CA ALA A 15 4.96 -20.13 9.55
C ALA A 15 5.27 -21.01 8.32
N ASP A 16 4.23 -21.40 7.56
CA ASP A 16 4.39 -22.17 6.33
C ASP A 16 5.28 -21.46 5.28
N ALA A 17 5.10 -20.14 5.11
CA ALA A 17 5.87 -19.35 4.16
C ALA A 17 7.36 -19.32 4.53
N LEU A 18 7.67 -19.17 5.82
CA LEU A 18 9.03 -19.16 6.33
C LEU A 18 9.72 -20.52 6.15
N GLU A 19 9.02 -21.62 6.45
CA GLU A 19 9.56 -22.98 6.31
C GLU A 19 9.79 -23.38 4.84
N LYS A 20 8.90 -22.98 3.93
CA LYS A 20 8.97 -23.34 2.50
C LYS A 20 9.98 -22.52 1.70
N LYS A 21 10.60 -21.51 2.31
CA LYS A 21 11.53 -20.60 1.67
C LYS A 21 12.90 -20.57 2.38
N PRO A 22 13.58 -21.73 2.52
CA PRO A 22 14.85 -21.81 3.21
C PRO A 22 15.97 -20.99 2.56
N GLU A 23 15.82 -20.64 1.27
CA GLU A 23 16.71 -19.71 0.59
C GLU A 23 16.72 -18.31 1.24
N PHE A 24 15.57 -17.85 1.74
CA PHE A 24 15.45 -16.53 2.38
C PHE A 24 15.48 -16.60 3.90
N PHE A 25 14.86 -17.65 4.49
CA PHE A 25 14.62 -17.73 5.93
C PHE A 25 15.40 -18.83 6.63
N GLY A 26 16.35 -19.48 5.92
CA GLY A 26 17.16 -20.57 6.45
C GLY A 26 16.37 -21.85 6.71
N ARG A 27 17.08 -22.93 7.04
CA ARG A 27 16.46 -24.23 7.34
C ARG A 27 15.63 -24.23 8.62
N ASP A 28 15.90 -23.27 9.51
CA ASP A 28 15.17 -23.06 10.77
C ASP A 28 13.94 -22.16 10.61
N GLY A 29 13.62 -21.69 9.38
CA GLY A 29 12.41 -20.90 9.10
C GLY A 29 12.36 -19.59 9.87
N ARG A 30 13.51 -18.98 10.18
CA ARG A 30 13.59 -17.78 11.03
C ARG A 30 13.59 -16.52 10.17
N PRO A 31 12.69 -15.56 10.40
CA PRO A 31 12.65 -14.31 9.64
C PRO A 31 14.00 -13.58 9.61
N GLY A 32 14.74 -13.58 10.74
CA GLY A 32 16.05 -12.92 10.83
C GLY A 32 17.10 -13.43 9.83
N ARG A 33 16.95 -14.65 9.30
CA ARG A 33 17.83 -15.19 8.26
C ARG A 33 17.73 -14.44 6.93
N MET A 34 16.69 -13.63 6.74
CA MET A 34 16.64 -12.71 5.61
C MET A 34 17.85 -11.77 5.61
N VAL A 35 18.37 -11.39 6.78
CA VAL A 35 19.57 -10.55 6.88
C VAL A 35 20.78 -11.30 6.37
N ASP A 36 20.95 -12.57 6.77
CA ASP A 36 22.04 -13.43 6.29
C ASP A 36 21.98 -13.57 4.76
N TYR A 37 20.78 -13.77 4.20
CA TYR A 37 20.55 -13.79 2.76
C TYR A 37 20.96 -12.47 2.10
N LEU A 38 20.48 -11.33 2.61
CA LEU A 38 20.79 -10.02 2.04
C LEU A 38 22.29 -9.70 2.07
N LEU A 39 22.97 -10.01 3.18
CA LEU A 39 24.41 -9.74 3.32
C LEU A 39 25.27 -10.65 2.44
N SER A 40 24.82 -11.87 2.15
CA SER A 40 25.53 -12.82 1.28
C SER A 40 25.11 -12.72 -0.20
N HIS A 41 24.08 -11.94 -0.52
CA HIS A 41 23.57 -11.82 -1.88
C HIS A 41 24.63 -11.22 -2.83
N PRO A 42 24.81 -11.75 -4.06
CA PRO A 42 25.85 -11.28 -4.98
C PRO A 42 25.76 -9.80 -5.37
N SER A 43 24.58 -9.19 -5.28
CA SER A 43 24.39 -7.75 -5.56
C SER A 43 24.77 -6.85 -4.38
N THR A 44 25.04 -7.40 -3.21
CA THR A 44 25.40 -6.63 -2.02
C THR A 44 26.87 -6.26 -2.07
N GLN A 45 27.16 -4.96 -1.96
CA GLN A 45 28.53 -4.49 -1.90
C GLN A 45 29.05 -4.61 -0.48
N ALA A 46 29.97 -5.56 -0.28
CA ALA A 46 30.63 -5.77 0.99
C ALA A 46 31.56 -4.58 1.31
N SER A 47 31.28 -3.90 2.42
CA SER A 47 32.13 -2.83 2.95
C SER A 47 31.95 -2.75 4.47
N SER A 48 32.60 -1.79 5.14
CA SER A 48 32.35 -1.51 6.56
C SER A 48 30.89 -1.12 6.84
N MET A 49 30.18 -0.64 5.82
CA MET A 49 28.75 -0.37 5.81
C MET A 49 28.14 -1.10 4.58
N PRO A 50 27.63 -2.33 4.72
CA PRO A 50 27.16 -3.11 3.58
C PRO A 50 26.09 -2.35 2.77
N ILE A 51 26.25 -2.30 1.45
CA ILE A 51 25.26 -1.65 0.56
C ILE A 51 24.40 -2.72 -0.09
N VAL A 52 23.14 -2.78 0.31
CA VAL A 52 22.13 -3.72 -0.22
C VAL A 52 21.25 -2.98 -1.21
N ALA A 53 21.06 -3.52 -2.41
CA ALA A 53 20.10 -2.97 -3.36
C ALA A 53 18.67 -3.24 -2.85
N LEU A 54 17.84 -2.20 -2.75
CA LEU A 54 16.44 -2.30 -2.29
C LEU A 54 15.65 -3.39 -3.04
N PRO A 55 15.76 -3.55 -4.38
CA PRO A 55 15.07 -4.64 -5.08
C PRO A 55 15.38 -6.04 -4.52
N THR A 56 16.53 -6.24 -3.89
CA THR A 56 16.89 -7.51 -3.24
C THR A 56 16.02 -7.76 -2.01
N LEU A 57 15.86 -6.75 -1.13
CA LEU A 57 14.95 -6.82 0.02
C LEU A 57 13.51 -6.98 -0.45
N TRP A 58 13.09 -6.18 -1.43
CA TRP A 58 11.76 -6.27 -2.02
C TRP A 58 11.47 -7.68 -2.56
N ASN A 59 12.42 -8.29 -3.26
CA ASN A 59 12.31 -9.65 -3.78
C ASN A 59 12.14 -10.70 -2.67
N VAL A 60 12.87 -10.56 -1.55
CA VAL A 60 12.71 -11.42 -0.38
C VAL A 60 11.30 -11.29 0.20
N LEU A 61 10.79 -10.07 0.34
CA LEU A 61 9.46 -9.84 0.91
C LEU A 61 8.36 -10.35 -0.03
N MET A 62 8.41 -10.00 -1.31
CA MET A 62 7.40 -10.40 -2.27
C MET A 62 7.38 -11.91 -2.50
N ASN A 63 8.54 -12.54 -2.74
CA ASN A 63 8.57 -13.98 -3.04
C ASN A 63 8.60 -14.86 -1.79
N GLY A 64 9.16 -14.37 -0.69
CA GLY A 64 9.21 -15.08 0.58
C GLY A 64 7.87 -15.08 1.30
N LEU A 65 7.13 -13.96 1.24
CA LEU A 65 5.88 -13.79 1.97
C LEU A 65 4.62 -13.86 1.10
N ALA A 66 4.72 -13.98 -0.23
CA ALA A 66 3.54 -14.14 -1.10
C ALA A 66 2.48 -15.14 -0.59
N PRO A 67 2.83 -16.31 -0.02
CA PRO A 67 1.83 -17.29 0.44
C PRO A 67 0.97 -16.85 1.64
N ILE A 68 1.31 -15.75 2.33
CA ILE A 68 0.53 -15.29 3.49
C ILE A 68 -0.81 -14.68 3.08
N TRP A 69 -0.90 -14.20 1.84
CA TRP A 69 -2.09 -13.54 1.32
C TRP A 69 -3.26 -14.52 1.17
N PRO A 70 -4.51 -14.10 1.48
CA PRO A 70 -5.68 -14.93 1.27
C PRO A 70 -5.83 -15.35 -0.20
N PRO A 71 -6.35 -16.57 -0.49
CA PRO A 71 -6.63 -17.02 -1.86
C PRO A 71 -7.62 -16.15 -2.64
N SER A 72 -8.42 -15.32 -1.94
CA SER A 72 -9.37 -14.39 -2.55
C SER A 72 -8.73 -13.16 -3.18
N ARG A 73 -7.41 -12.97 -3.04
CA ARG A 73 -6.69 -11.85 -3.67
C ARG A 73 -6.56 -12.03 -5.17
N THR A 74 -6.45 -10.91 -5.89
CA THR A 74 -6.23 -10.87 -7.33
C THR A 74 -5.07 -11.77 -7.71
N ALA A 75 -5.27 -12.61 -8.73
CA ALA A 75 -4.28 -13.57 -9.19
C ALA A 75 -4.23 -13.62 -10.72
N ILE A 76 -3.03 -13.85 -11.25
CA ILE A 76 -2.81 -14.13 -12.67
C ILE A 76 -2.17 -15.51 -12.79
N ASN A 77 -2.75 -16.37 -13.64
CA ASN A 77 -2.27 -17.74 -13.84
C ASN A 77 -2.13 -18.54 -12.53
N GLY A 78 -3.05 -18.31 -11.58
CA GLY A 78 -3.03 -18.95 -10.25
C GLY A 78 -2.00 -18.39 -9.27
N ILE A 79 -1.24 -17.36 -9.65
CA ILE A 79 -0.27 -16.68 -8.78
C ILE A 79 -0.93 -15.45 -8.19
N SER A 80 -1.08 -15.43 -6.86
CA SER A 80 -1.59 -14.26 -6.14
C SER A 80 -0.65 -13.07 -6.29
N LEU A 81 -1.24 -11.90 -6.57
CA LEU A 81 -0.57 -10.61 -6.61
C LEU A 81 -0.67 -9.88 -5.26
N GLY A 82 -1.35 -10.46 -4.26
CA GLY A 82 -1.54 -9.83 -2.96
C GLY A 82 -2.40 -8.57 -3.05
N ASP A 83 -1.91 -7.46 -2.51
CA ASP A 83 -2.61 -6.16 -2.46
C ASP A 83 -2.51 -5.44 -3.83
N ALA A 84 -3.23 -5.97 -4.81
CA ALA A 84 -3.37 -5.44 -6.16
C ALA A 84 -4.80 -5.70 -6.67
N TRP A 85 -5.40 -4.76 -7.40
CA TRP A 85 -6.77 -4.89 -7.91
C TRP A 85 -6.93 -4.32 -9.31
N PRO A 86 -7.88 -4.87 -10.10
CA PRO A 86 -8.28 -4.23 -11.35
C PRO A 86 -8.86 -2.84 -11.08
N CYS A 87 -8.63 -1.92 -12.01
CA CYS A 87 -9.15 -0.55 -12.01
C CYS A 87 -9.71 -0.23 -13.40
N SER A 88 -10.93 0.30 -13.47
CA SER A 88 -11.62 0.59 -14.73
C SER A 88 -10.95 1.73 -15.51
N SER A 89 -10.29 2.65 -14.80
CA SER A 89 -9.50 3.76 -15.37
C SER A 89 -8.20 3.29 -16.04
N MET A 90 -7.78 2.03 -15.85
CA MET A 90 -6.61 1.44 -16.51
C MET A 90 -6.98 0.79 -17.87
N PRO A 91 -6.01 0.46 -18.74
CA PRO A 91 -6.28 -0.27 -19.98
C PRO A 91 -7.08 -1.55 -19.73
N GLN A 92 -8.16 -1.76 -20.50
CA GLN A 92 -9.04 -2.93 -20.37
C GLN A 92 -8.83 -3.91 -21.53
N THR A 93 -8.86 -5.21 -21.23
CA THR A 93 -8.66 -6.31 -22.20
C THR A 93 -9.68 -6.34 -23.34
N SER A 94 -10.85 -5.73 -23.15
CA SER A 94 -11.95 -5.67 -24.13
C SER A 94 -12.18 -4.29 -24.75
N SER A 95 -11.37 -3.27 -24.42
CA SER A 95 -11.59 -1.90 -24.90
C SER A 95 -10.84 -1.61 -26.21
N PRO A 96 -11.49 -0.98 -27.21
CA PRO A 96 -10.79 -0.48 -28.39
C PRO A 96 -9.91 0.72 -28.00
N THR A 97 -8.63 0.44 -27.72
CA THR A 97 -7.39 1.26 -27.83
C THR A 97 -7.40 2.79 -27.53
N ASN A 98 -8.41 3.38 -26.90
CA ASN A 98 -8.49 4.84 -26.72
C ASN A 98 -8.40 5.34 -25.26
N THR A 99 -8.11 4.48 -24.28
CA THR A 99 -7.80 4.94 -22.91
C THR A 99 -6.29 5.04 -22.68
N PHE A 100 -5.88 6.08 -21.96
CA PHE A 100 -4.49 6.38 -21.62
C PHE A 100 -3.81 5.16 -20.96
N SER A 101 -2.75 4.64 -21.59
CA SER A 101 -1.80 3.71 -20.95
C SER A 101 -0.51 4.48 -20.67
N PRO A 102 -0.01 4.50 -19.43
CA PRO A 102 1.28 5.10 -19.11
C PRO A 102 2.47 4.25 -19.62
N PHE A 103 2.21 3.05 -20.14
CA PHE A 103 3.23 2.18 -20.74
C PHE A 103 3.30 2.36 -22.26
N PRO A 104 4.49 2.28 -22.88
CA PRO A 104 4.63 2.45 -24.32
C PRO A 104 3.78 1.43 -25.07
N SER A 105 2.90 1.92 -25.95
CA SER A 105 2.06 1.10 -26.82
C SER A 105 2.94 0.30 -27.78
N SER A 106 3.36 -0.90 -27.40
CA SER A 106 3.88 -1.88 -28.35
C SER A 106 2.70 -2.28 -29.25
N GLY A 107 2.71 -1.81 -30.49
CA GLY A 107 1.54 -1.79 -31.38
C GLY A 107 0.69 -3.08 -31.42
N GLN A 108 -0.61 -2.90 -31.70
CA GLN A 108 -1.63 -3.93 -32.03
C GLN A 108 -1.68 -5.20 -31.15
N SER A 109 -0.99 -5.25 -30.02
CA SER A 109 -1.09 -6.38 -29.11
C SER A 109 -2.32 -6.20 -28.22
N PRO A 110 -3.10 -7.25 -27.95
CA PRO A 110 -4.20 -7.16 -27.02
C PRO A 110 -3.66 -6.76 -25.64
N THR A 111 -4.35 -5.81 -24.99
CA THR A 111 -4.03 -5.39 -23.62
C THR A 111 -3.89 -6.61 -22.73
N ALA A 112 -2.71 -6.77 -22.11
CA ALA A 112 -2.46 -7.91 -21.25
C ALA A 112 -3.29 -7.82 -19.96
N ALA A 113 -3.64 -8.96 -19.37
CA ALA A 113 -4.50 -9.02 -18.18
C ALA A 113 -3.95 -8.24 -16.96
N TRP A 114 -2.64 -8.02 -16.89
CA TRP A 114 -2.00 -7.25 -15.82
C TRP A 114 -2.06 -5.73 -16.04
N GLU A 115 -2.33 -5.25 -17.25
CA GLU A 115 -2.36 -3.82 -17.56
C GLU A 115 -3.54 -3.10 -16.91
N SER A 116 -4.62 -3.83 -16.58
CA SER A 116 -5.77 -3.28 -15.86
C SER A 116 -5.58 -3.22 -14.34
N ILE A 117 -4.48 -3.77 -13.82
CA ILE A 117 -4.27 -3.98 -12.38
C ILE A 117 -3.36 -2.90 -11.81
N LEU A 118 -3.77 -2.29 -10.70
CA LEU A 118 -2.92 -1.41 -9.90
C LEU A 118 -2.23 -2.21 -8.77
N PRO A 119 -0.87 -2.31 -8.78
CA PRO A 119 -0.12 -3.06 -7.79
C PRO A 119 0.29 -2.15 -6.62
N PHE A 120 -0.53 -2.11 -5.56
CA PHE A 120 -0.23 -1.28 -4.39
C PHE A 120 0.81 -1.92 -3.49
N HIS A 121 0.63 -3.21 -3.19
CA HIS A 121 1.45 -3.97 -2.24
C HIS A 121 1.70 -3.21 -0.91
N LYS A 122 0.73 -2.41 -0.45
CA LYS A 122 0.85 -1.40 0.63
C LYS A 122 1.43 -2.00 1.91
N LEU A 123 0.93 -3.15 2.35
CA LEU A 123 1.45 -3.78 3.58
C LEU A 123 2.86 -4.31 3.40
N THR A 124 3.21 -4.84 2.22
CA THR A 124 4.59 -5.25 1.91
C THR A 124 5.51 -4.03 1.85
N GLN A 125 5.07 -2.92 1.27
CA GLN A 125 5.80 -1.65 1.25
C GLN A 125 6.01 -1.11 2.67
N TRP A 126 4.97 -1.13 3.50
CA TRP A 126 5.09 -0.73 4.90
C TRP A 126 6.09 -1.63 5.64
N LEU A 127 5.98 -2.95 5.50
CA LEU A 127 6.95 -3.89 6.08
C LEU A 127 8.38 -3.61 5.61
N CYS A 128 8.56 -3.29 4.32
CA CYS A 128 9.85 -2.92 3.76
C CYS A 128 10.44 -1.70 4.48
N TYR A 129 9.68 -0.59 4.56
CA TYR A 129 10.09 0.60 5.31
C TYR A 129 10.42 0.28 6.78
N SER A 130 9.58 -0.53 7.44
CA SER A 130 9.75 -0.89 8.85
C SER A 130 10.98 -1.75 9.09
N LEU A 131 11.35 -2.65 8.17
CA LEU A 131 12.53 -3.51 8.30
C LEU A 131 13.82 -2.80 7.94
N MET A 132 13.78 -1.86 7.00
CA MET A 132 14.94 -1.05 6.63
C MET A 132 15.46 -0.23 7.82
N GLN A 133 14.57 0.36 8.62
CA GLN A 133 14.96 1.22 9.76
C GLN A 133 15.92 0.53 10.76
N PRO A 134 15.62 -0.66 11.32
CA PRO A 134 16.53 -1.34 12.24
C PRO A 134 17.78 -1.87 11.51
N MET A 135 17.68 -2.31 10.26
CA MET A 135 18.84 -2.72 9.46
C MET A 135 19.82 -1.56 9.23
N GLN A 136 19.33 -0.35 8.97
CA GLN A 136 20.15 0.84 8.80
C GLN A 136 20.76 1.32 10.12
N SER A 137 19.95 1.38 11.18
CA SER A 137 20.37 1.97 12.45
C SER A 137 21.24 1.04 13.30
N LEU A 138 20.92 -0.26 13.35
CA LEU A 138 21.59 -1.23 14.21
C LEU A 138 22.67 -2.03 13.48
N LEU A 139 22.38 -2.47 12.25
CA LEU A 139 23.29 -3.31 11.47
C LEU A 139 24.19 -2.51 10.52
N ARG A 140 23.99 -1.18 10.45
CA ARG A 140 24.74 -0.29 9.55
C ARG A 140 24.66 -0.75 8.09
N ILE A 141 23.50 -1.25 7.67
CA ILE A 141 23.24 -1.57 6.26
C ILE A 141 22.78 -0.29 5.57
N HIS A 142 23.36 0.04 4.42
CA HIS A 142 22.85 1.10 3.55
C HIS A 142 22.01 0.47 2.44
N PHE A 143 20.83 1.04 2.17
CA PHE A 143 20.00 0.60 1.06
C PHE A 143 20.14 1.56 -0.12
N ALA A 144 20.54 1.02 -1.27
CA ALA A 144 20.54 1.76 -2.54
C ALA A 144 19.21 1.55 -3.27
N GLY A 145 18.66 2.62 -3.87
CA GLY A 145 17.39 2.54 -4.60
C GLY A 145 16.15 2.80 -3.76
N VAL A 146 16.26 3.48 -2.61
CA VAL A 146 15.12 3.76 -1.71
C VAL A 146 14.02 4.58 -2.40
N GLU A 147 14.39 5.39 -3.38
CA GLU A 147 13.50 6.16 -4.25
C GLU A 147 12.58 5.32 -5.14
N LEU A 148 12.81 4.00 -5.23
CA LEU A 148 11.92 3.07 -5.92
C LEU A 148 10.70 2.68 -5.08
N LEU A 149 10.71 2.92 -3.77
CA LEU A 149 9.54 2.74 -2.92
C LEU A 149 8.53 3.87 -3.18
N THR A 150 7.25 3.54 -3.08
CA THR A 150 6.18 4.51 -3.34
C THR A 150 5.51 4.95 -2.05
N GLY A 151 4.66 5.98 -2.17
CA GLY A 151 3.75 6.35 -1.10
C GLY A 151 2.86 5.18 -0.69
N LEU A 152 2.40 5.16 0.56
CA LEU A 152 1.46 4.15 1.05
C LEU A 152 0.03 4.60 0.73
N PRO A 153 -0.72 3.85 -0.12
CA PRO A 153 -2.12 4.16 -0.43
C PRO A 153 -3.04 3.71 0.70
N GLU A 154 -2.82 4.31 1.86
CA GLU A 154 -3.56 4.11 3.09
C GLU A 154 -4.66 5.19 3.19
N TYR A 155 -5.81 4.84 3.76
CA TYR A 155 -7.02 5.68 3.73
C TYR A 155 -6.87 7.00 4.49
N ARG A 156 -5.94 7.14 5.44
CA ARG A 156 -5.58 8.41 6.09
C ARG A 156 -4.72 9.28 5.18
N ASN A 157 -3.76 8.69 4.49
CA ASN A 157 -2.99 9.41 3.46
C ASN A 157 -3.92 9.91 2.35
N GLY A 158 -4.77 9.04 1.82
CA GLY A 158 -5.76 9.40 0.81
C GLY A 158 -6.82 10.36 1.35
N GLY A 159 -7.19 10.21 2.62
CA GLY A 159 -8.23 10.99 3.28
C GLY A 159 -7.84 12.45 3.44
N LEU A 160 -6.55 12.70 3.68
CA LEU A 160 -6.00 14.05 3.70
C LEU A 160 -6.33 14.82 2.41
N PHE A 161 -6.15 14.21 1.24
CA PHE A 161 -6.43 14.87 -0.04
C PHE A 161 -7.92 15.13 -0.27
N VAL A 162 -8.80 14.31 0.29
CA VAL A 162 -10.25 14.53 0.19
C VAL A 162 -10.71 15.61 1.17
N ASP A 163 -10.30 15.53 2.45
CA ASP A 163 -10.71 16.50 3.48
C ASP A 163 -10.11 17.90 3.25
N THR A 164 -8.99 18.01 2.52
CA THR A 164 -8.41 19.31 2.10
C THR A 164 -8.96 19.82 0.76
N GLY A 165 -9.83 19.06 0.09
CA GLY A 165 -10.47 19.46 -1.17
C GLY A 165 -9.61 19.29 -2.43
N VAL A 166 -8.47 18.60 -2.35
CA VAL A 166 -7.66 18.23 -3.52
C VAL A 166 -8.37 17.18 -4.38
N LEU A 167 -9.06 16.24 -3.72
CA LEU A 167 -9.89 15.21 -4.34
C LEU A 167 -11.34 15.36 -3.88
N THR A 168 -12.27 14.98 -4.75
CA THR A 168 -13.69 14.89 -4.41
C THR A 168 -14.28 13.69 -5.16
N LEU A 169 -15.20 12.97 -4.51
CA LEU A 169 -15.94 11.90 -5.18
C LEU A 169 -16.81 12.46 -6.31
N LYS A 170 -16.96 11.68 -7.38
CA LYS A 170 -17.97 11.96 -8.40
C LYS A 170 -19.36 11.95 -7.74
N PRO A 171 -20.32 12.78 -8.17
CA PRO A 171 -21.65 12.85 -7.54
C PRO A 171 -22.34 11.49 -7.41
N ASP A 172 -22.34 10.70 -8.47
CA ASP A 172 -22.98 9.38 -8.51
C ASP A 172 -22.30 8.38 -7.54
N ASP A 173 -20.97 8.42 -7.42
CA ASP A 173 -20.23 7.60 -6.46
C ASP A 173 -20.51 8.04 -5.02
N ALA A 174 -20.60 9.35 -4.77
CA ALA A 174 -20.96 9.86 -3.45
C ALA A 174 -22.34 9.35 -3.00
N GLU A 175 -23.36 9.41 -3.87
CA GLU A 175 -24.69 8.87 -3.59
C GLU A 175 -24.66 7.35 -3.36
N ARG A 176 -23.96 6.61 -4.24
CA ARG A 176 -23.80 5.15 -4.13
C ARG A 176 -23.13 4.76 -2.81
N GLY A 177 -22.06 5.44 -2.42
CA GLY A 177 -21.35 5.15 -1.18
C GLY A 177 -22.18 5.47 0.07
N LEU A 178 -23.03 6.50 0.03
CA LEU A 178 -23.96 6.80 1.13
C LEU A 178 -25.03 5.71 1.26
N GLN A 179 -25.53 5.20 0.14
CA GLN A 179 -26.46 4.07 0.14
C GLN A 179 -25.80 2.81 0.71
N ASN A 180 -24.55 2.50 0.31
CA ASN A 180 -23.78 1.39 0.87
C ASN A 180 -23.63 1.51 2.39
N TYR A 181 -23.34 2.72 2.90
CA TYR A 181 -23.24 2.95 4.35
C TYR A 181 -24.58 2.72 5.07
N ALA A 182 -25.70 3.15 4.48
CA ALA A 182 -27.02 2.90 5.02
C ALA A 182 -27.32 1.38 5.08
N ASP A 183 -26.93 0.63 4.05
CA ASP A 183 -27.08 -0.81 3.97
C ASP A 183 -26.21 -1.51 5.02
N TYR A 184 -24.97 -1.04 5.19
CA TYR A 184 -24.06 -1.47 6.27
C TYR A 184 -24.70 -1.30 7.65
N CYS A 185 -25.26 -0.12 7.94
CA CYS A 185 -25.91 0.14 9.23
C CYS A 185 -27.12 -0.78 9.45
N ARG A 186 -27.93 -1.00 8.39
CA ARG A 186 -29.09 -1.92 8.45
C ARG A 186 -28.67 -3.36 8.73
N ARG A 187 -27.62 -3.87 8.06
CA ARG A 187 -27.18 -5.27 8.21
C ARG A 187 -26.41 -5.55 9.50
N THR A 188 -25.67 -4.56 10.02
CA THR A 188 -24.83 -4.72 11.22
C THR A 188 -25.50 -4.25 12.50
N GLY A 189 -26.59 -3.49 12.40
CA GLY A 189 -27.23 -2.84 13.55
C GLY A 189 -26.41 -1.68 14.14
N VAL A 190 -25.32 -1.27 13.49
CA VAL A 190 -24.53 -0.11 13.89
C VAL A 190 -25.35 1.15 13.63
N LYS A 191 -25.43 2.03 14.63
CA LYS A 191 -26.09 3.33 14.49
C LYS A 191 -25.16 4.27 13.73
N GLY A 192 -25.64 4.85 12.63
CA GLY A 192 -24.90 5.91 11.92
C GLY A 192 -24.75 7.14 12.80
N VAL A 193 -23.54 7.41 13.29
CA VAL A 193 -23.23 8.59 14.12
C VAL A 193 -22.68 9.71 13.24
N GLU A 194 -21.74 9.39 12.37
CA GLU A 194 -21.24 10.27 11.32
C GLU A 194 -21.30 9.53 9.99
N VAL A 195 -22.02 10.11 9.03
CA VAL A 195 -22.30 9.49 7.74
C VAL A 195 -21.21 9.88 6.75
N ALA A 196 -20.54 8.89 6.18
CA ALA A 196 -19.58 9.07 5.10
C ALA A 196 -19.78 7.97 4.04
N PRO A 197 -19.49 8.24 2.75
CA PRO A 197 -19.57 7.24 1.69
C PRO A 197 -18.73 6.01 2.01
N MET A 198 -19.29 4.82 1.80
CA MET A 198 -18.66 3.54 2.12
C MET A 198 -18.53 2.64 0.90
N PHE A 199 -17.40 1.96 0.77
CA PHE A 199 -17.15 1.00 -0.31
C PHE A 199 -16.32 -0.19 0.19
N GLU A 200 -16.41 -1.31 -0.53
CA GLU A 200 -15.53 -2.46 -0.33
C GLU A 200 -14.09 -2.13 -0.77
N PRO A 201 -13.05 -2.77 -0.19
CA PRO A 201 -11.66 -2.50 -0.55
C PRO A 201 -11.32 -2.72 -2.03
N SER A 202 -12.06 -3.61 -2.71
CA SER A 202 -11.90 -3.93 -4.13
C SER A 202 -12.80 -3.09 -5.05
N ASP A 203 -13.62 -2.19 -4.51
CA ASP A 203 -14.45 -1.29 -5.31
C ASP A 203 -13.56 -0.36 -6.13
N ASP A 204 -13.97 -0.10 -7.37
CA ASP A 204 -13.21 0.72 -8.32
C ASP A 204 -12.90 2.11 -7.76
N VAL A 205 -13.81 2.70 -6.98
CA VAL A 205 -13.60 4.00 -6.32
C VAL A 205 -12.43 3.93 -5.33
N ILE A 206 -12.34 2.86 -4.54
CA ILE A 206 -11.25 2.68 -3.58
C ILE A 206 -9.93 2.44 -4.31
N VAL A 207 -9.94 1.61 -5.35
CA VAL A 207 -8.75 1.30 -6.15
C VAL A 207 -8.24 2.55 -6.88
N GLU A 208 -9.12 3.34 -7.51
CA GLU A 208 -8.77 4.61 -8.16
C GLU A 208 -8.23 5.61 -7.14
N TRP A 209 -8.92 5.81 -6.02
CA TRP A 209 -8.48 6.71 -4.95
C TRP A 209 -7.11 6.32 -4.38
N ARG A 210 -6.88 5.03 -4.13
CA ARG A 210 -5.58 4.49 -3.70
C ARG A 210 -4.49 4.76 -4.75
N GLY A 211 -4.77 4.54 -6.03
CA GLY A 211 -3.85 4.84 -7.13
C GLY A 211 -3.45 6.31 -7.20
N VAL A 212 -4.44 7.20 -7.18
CA VAL A 212 -4.20 8.65 -7.21
C VAL A 212 -3.46 9.11 -5.95
N THR A 213 -3.76 8.53 -4.79
CA THR A 213 -3.06 8.81 -3.52
C THR A 213 -1.55 8.57 -3.65
N VAL A 214 -1.11 7.46 -4.25
CA VAL A 214 0.33 7.19 -4.45
C VAL A 214 1.00 8.32 -5.23
N GLY A 215 0.45 8.69 -6.39
CA GLY A 215 1.04 9.74 -7.22
C GLY A 215 0.96 11.15 -6.59
N LEU A 216 -0.08 11.42 -5.79
CA LEU A 216 -0.19 12.69 -5.07
C LEU A 216 0.82 12.79 -3.92
N LEU A 217 1.19 11.69 -3.27
CA LEU A 217 2.20 11.70 -2.20
C LEU A 217 3.58 12.09 -2.75
N ASP A 218 3.94 11.64 -3.95
CA ASP A 218 5.20 12.04 -4.60
C ASP A 218 5.22 13.54 -4.90
N LYS A 219 4.10 14.08 -5.40
CA LYS A 219 3.94 15.53 -5.63
C LYS A 219 3.97 16.30 -4.32
N LEU A 220 3.30 15.80 -3.29
CA LEU A 220 3.25 16.41 -1.96
C LEU A 220 4.65 16.51 -1.36
N LEU A 221 5.48 15.47 -1.49
CA LEU A 221 6.87 15.49 -1.00
C LEU A 221 7.66 16.65 -1.58
N ILE A 222 7.56 16.85 -2.90
CA ILE A 222 8.24 17.94 -3.60
C ILE A 222 7.78 19.29 -3.05
N GLU A 223 6.48 19.51 -2.91
CA GLU A 223 5.94 20.79 -2.45
C GLU A 223 6.25 21.04 -0.96
N VAL A 224 6.19 20.03 -0.10
CA VAL A 224 6.56 20.15 1.32
C VAL A 224 8.04 20.51 1.46
N ASN A 225 8.93 19.86 0.72
CA ASN A 225 10.37 20.19 0.76
C ASN A 225 10.66 21.60 0.24
N LYS A 226 9.93 22.07 -0.78
CA LYS A 226 10.03 23.48 -1.23
C LYS A 226 9.57 24.44 -0.14
N SER A 227 8.41 24.18 0.48
CA SER A 227 7.83 25.05 1.51
C SER A 227 8.69 25.11 2.78
N LEU A 228 9.29 23.99 3.17
CA LEU A 228 10.11 23.88 4.40
C LEU A 228 11.61 24.10 4.16
N ARG A 229 12.02 24.52 2.95
CA ARG A 229 13.44 24.63 2.58
C ARG A 229 14.28 25.43 3.57
N ASN A 230 13.73 26.53 4.10
CA ASN A 230 14.41 27.37 5.07
C ASN A 230 14.52 26.69 6.44
N ASP A 231 13.45 26.02 6.89
CA ASP A 231 13.39 25.34 8.18
C ASP A 231 14.27 24.09 8.22
N LEU A 232 14.45 23.42 7.08
CA LEU A 232 15.27 22.22 6.94
C LEU A 232 16.76 22.52 6.78
N GLY A 233 17.16 23.80 6.70
CA GLY A 233 18.57 24.20 6.60
C GLY A 233 19.29 23.61 5.37
N GLY A 234 18.58 23.45 4.25
CA GLY A 234 19.11 22.84 3.03
C GLY A 234 19.00 21.31 2.94
N ASN A 235 18.44 20.65 3.96
CA ASN A 235 18.08 19.23 3.87
C ASN A 235 16.69 19.05 3.23
N GLU A 236 16.38 17.82 2.85
CA GLU A 236 15.07 17.41 2.34
C GLU A 236 14.52 16.26 3.17
N LEU A 237 13.22 16.28 3.42
CA LEU A 237 12.50 15.14 3.96
C LEU A 237 12.47 14.02 2.92
N THR A 238 12.59 12.80 3.41
CA THR A 238 12.36 11.58 2.63
C THR A 238 10.87 11.25 2.55
N LEU A 239 10.48 10.43 1.57
CA LEU A 239 9.10 9.96 1.46
C LEU A 239 8.62 9.25 2.74
N ALA A 240 9.46 8.41 3.35
CA ALA A 240 9.13 7.73 4.61
C ALA A 240 8.82 8.71 5.76
N GLN A 241 9.59 9.81 5.87
CA GLN A 241 9.35 10.84 6.88
C GLN A 241 8.05 11.62 6.61
N LEU A 242 7.79 11.94 5.34
CA LEU A 242 6.52 12.57 4.94
C LEU A 242 5.33 11.68 5.27
N LEU A 243 5.41 10.38 4.99
CA LEU A 243 4.32 9.45 5.22
C LEU A 243 3.94 9.37 6.70
N GLU A 244 4.89 9.04 7.58
CA GLU A 244 4.61 8.77 9.00
C GLU A 244 4.24 10.04 9.78
N ALA A 245 5.07 11.09 9.66
CA ALA A 245 4.93 12.31 10.46
C ALA A 245 4.16 13.43 9.75
N GLY A 246 3.93 13.32 8.44
CA GLY A 246 3.23 14.29 7.62
C GLY A 246 1.83 13.81 7.22
N SER A 247 1.71 13.16 6.07
CA SER A 247 0.41 12.88 5.43
C SER A 247 -0.48 11.96 6.27
N TRP A 248 0.08 10.91 6.88
CA TRP A 248 -0.72 9.97 7.65
C TRP A 248 -1.20 10.58 8.97
N LYS A 249 -0.30 11.29 9.68
CA LYS A 249 -0.65 12.02 10.90
C LYS A 249 -1.65 13.14 10.60
N GLY A 250 -1.38 13.99 9.61
CA GLY A 250 -2.28 15.07 9.21
C GLY A 250 -3.65 14.56 8.77
N GLY A 251 -3.70 13.45 8.03
CA GLY A 251 -4.95 12.79 7.64
C GLY A 251 -5.78 12.27 8.82
N ARG A 252 -5.14 11.86 9.93
CA ARG A 252 -5.86 11.50 11.17
C ARG A 252 -6.35 12.73 11.93
N GLU A 253 -5.51 13.75 12.05
CA GLU A 253 -5.87 14.98 12.77
C GLU A 253 -7.04 15.72 12.09
N ILE A 254 -7.01 15.83 10.75
CA ILE A 254 -8.12 16.45 10.01
C ILE A 254 -9.40 15.61 10.09
N ALA A 255 -9.29 14.28 10.04
CA ALA A 255 -10.42 13.39 10.20
C ALA A 255 -11.04 13.53 11.60
N GLU A 256 -10.24 13.68 12.65
CA GLU A 256 -10.72 13.93 14.01
C GLU A 256 -11.44 15.28 14.13
N VAL A 257 -10.99 16.32 13.43
CA VAL A 257 -11.67 17.63 13.42
C VAL A 257 -12.98 17.58 12.62
N SER A 258 -12.96 16.98 11.44
CA SER A 258 -14.11 16.91 10.53
C SER A 258 -15.17 15.92 10.99
N ARG A 259 -14.77 14.85 11.67
CA ARG A 259 -15.60 13.72 12.10
C ARG A 259 -15.26 13.35 13.56
N PRO A 260 -15.56 14.21 14.55
CA PRO A 260 -15.10 14.04 15.93
C PRO A 260 -15.65 12.80 16.64
N ASN A 261 -16.81 12.26 16.22
CA ASN A 261 -17.42 11.13 16.89
C ASN A 261 -16.79 9.79 16.47
N THR A 262 -16.42 9.66 15.20
CA THR A 262 -15.88 8.42 14.61
C THR A 262 -14.39 8.51 14.36
N LYS A 263 -13.87 9.71 14.11
CA LYS A 263 -12.51 10.02 13.67
C LYS A 263 -12.13 9.26 12.40
N GLU A 264 -13.12 8.85 11.61
CA GLU A 264 -12.90 8.04 10.41
C GLU A 264 -12.52 8.90 9.20
N PRO A 265 -11.86 8.31 8.18
CA PRO A 265 -11.56 9.03 6.94
C PRO A 265 -12.85 9.49 6.21
N PRO A 266 -12.73 10.41 5.24
CA PRO A 266 -13.85 10.91 4.44
C PRO A 266 -14.54 9.87 3.56
N ILE A 267 -13.88 8.75 3.30
CA ILE A 267 -14.40 7.60 2.57
C ILE A 267 -14.15 6.36 3.43
N LEU A 268 -15.22 5.68 3.82
CA LEU A 268 -15.17 4.49 4.67
C LEU A 268 -14.89 3.25 3.84
N ILE A 269 -14.15 2.33 4.42
CA ILE A 269 -13.88 1.03 3.82
C ILE A 269 -14.63 -0.04 4.62
N ASP A 270 -15.46 -0.81 3.94
CA ASP A 270 -16.14 -1.98 4.49
C ASP A 270 -15.13 -3.13 4.62
N SER A 271 -14.38 -3.14 5.73
CA SER A 271 -13.32 -4.13 5.94
C SER A 271 -13.73 -5.18 6.97
N ASP A 272 -13.45 -6.44 6.65
CA ASP A 272 -13.49 -7.57 7.58
C ASP A 272 -12.25 -7.66 8.49
N GLY A 273 -11.34 -6.68 8.40
CA GLY A 273 -10.08 -6.63 9.13
C GLY A 273 -8.97 -7.50 8.51
N THR A 274 -9.18 -8.07 7.33
CA THR A 274 -8.15 -8.79 6.54
C THR A 274 -7.52 -7.91 5.45
N VAL A 275 -8.15 -6.76 5.15
CA VAL A 275 -7.63 -5.70 4.29
C VAL A 275 -7.48 -4.47 5.18
N PHE A 276 -6.24 -4.08 5.50
CA PHE A 276 -5.96 -2.86 6.26
C PHE A 276 -5.68 -1.69 5.33
#